data_AF-A0A969NIY5-F1
#
_entry.id   AF-A0A969NIY5-F1
#
_cell.length_a   1.000
_cell.length_b   1.000
_cell.length_c   1.000
_cell.angle_alpha   90.00
_cell.angle_beta   90.00
_cell.angle_gamma   90.00
#
_symmetry.space_group_name_H-M   'P 1'
#
loop_
_entity.id
_entity.type
_entity.pdbx_description
1 polymer ?
#
loop_
_entity_poly.entity_id
_entity_poly.type
_entity_poly.pdbx_seq_one_letter_code
_entity_poly.pdbx_strand_id
1 'polypeptide(L)'
;MKKHAAYAHSKGYDVYSFAPGRDYSDGLNFIDFLKNASDGKAALDLATVLRLNFADPGSRKDGFFDPQGLSLLKTDFMLAKESPFPDLLTAWKILSLDNLALRLAAAKKYGLFDFDAEELNSWAGEAALGLRSVNRAEETSVGIIGSAVTHFQTLIEP
;
A
#
# COMPACT_ATOMS: atom_id res chain seq x y z
N MET A 1 3.90 21.26 -29.21
CA MET A 1 3.82 19.86 -28.71
C MET A 1 2.48 19.69 -27.96
N LYS A 2 1.37 19.38 -28.65
CA LYS A 2 0.01 19.35 -28.04
C LYS A 2 -1.00 18.42 -28.75
N LYS A 3 -0.61 17.22 -29.19
CA LYS A 3 -1.55 16.24 -29.79
C LYS A 3 -1.36 14.79 -29.33
N HIS A 4 -0.55 14.55 -28.30
CA HIS A 4 -0.20 13.18 -27.90
C HIS A 4 -1.40 12.38 -27.42
N ALA A 5 -2.27 12.97 -26.59
CA ALA A 5 -3.51 12.35 -26.12
C ALA A 5 -4.47 12.02 -27.27
N ALA A 6 -4.80 13.00 -28.12
CA ALA A 6 -5.68 12.80 -29.27
C ALA A 6 -5.12 11.78 -30.28
N TYR A 7 -3.80 11.77 -30.48
CA TYR A 7 -3.13 10.79 -31.33
C TYR A 7 -3.16 9.39 -30.71
N ALA A 8 -2.88 9.25 -29.41
CA ALA A 8 -2.97 7.96 -28.71
C ALA A 8 -4.39 7.37 -28.78
N HIS A 9 -5.40 8.20 -28.56
CA HIS A 9 -6.80 7.79 -28.73
C HIS A 9 -7.08 7.33 -30.17
N SER A 10 -6.60 8.08 -31.18
CA SER A 10 -6.73 7.67 -32.59
C SER A 10 -6.01 6.36 -32.95
N LYS A 11 -5.10 5.90 -32.08
CA LYS A 11 -4.39 4.61 -32.20
C LYS A 11 -5.01 3.50 -31.35
N GLY A 12 -6.16 3.75 -30.72
CA GLY A 12 -6.90 2.77 -29.92
C GLY A 12 -6.43 2.63 -28.47
N TYR A 13 -5.63 3.57 -27.95
CA TYR A 13 -5.30 3.59 -26.53
C TYR A 13 -6.43 4.24 -25.73
N ASP A 14 -6.69 3.69 -24.54
CA ASP A 14 -7.49 4.37 -23.52
C ASP A 14 -6.71 5.57 -22.99
N VAL A 15 -7.36 6.73 -22.99
CA VAL A 15 -6.76 7.98 -22.54
C VAL A 15 -7.55 8.48 -21.35
N TYR A 16 -6.89 8.51 -20.20
CA TYR A 16 -7.46 9.03 -18.95
C TYR A 16 -6.96 10.45 -18.71
N SER A 17 -7.83 11.32 -18.18
CA SER A 17 -7.49 12.69 -17.81
C SER A 17 -7.62 12.88 -16.31
N PHE A 18 -6.51 13.08 -15.62
CA PHE A 18 -6.53 13.48 -14.22
C PHE A 18 -6.53 15.02 -14.13
N ALA A 19 -7.71 15.59 -13.87
CA ALA A 19 -7.94 17.04 -13.79
C ALA A 19 -8.84 17.38 -12.59
N PRO A 20 -8.34 17.26 -11.35
CA PRO A 20 -9.15 17.42 -10.14
C PRO A 20 -10.05 18.67 -10.15
N GLY A 21 -11.32 18.51 -9.79
CA GLY A 21 -12.32 19.58 -9.79
C GLY A 21 -12.99 19.84 -11.14
N ARG A 22 -12.76 18.98 -12.15
CA ARG A 22 -13.46 19.02 -13.45
C ARG A 22 -14.33 17.78 -13.63
N ASP A 23 -15.50 17.95 -14.23
CA ASP A 23 -16.45 16.86 -14.48
C ASP A 23 -15.88 15.76 -15.39
N TYR A 24 -14.91 16.10 -16.24
CA TYR A 24 -14.22 15.16 -17.12
C TYR A 24 -13.00 14.49 -16.48
N SER A 25 -12.69 14.78 -15.20
CA SER A 25 -11.58 14.15 -14.52
C SER A 25 -11.91 12.70 -14.22
N ASP A 26 -11.04 11.80 -14.67
CA ASP A 26 -11.04 10.42 -14.21
C ASP A 26 -10.52 10.32 -12.78
N GLY A 27 -10.86 9.21 -12.12
CA GLY A 27 -10.28 8.80 -10.84
C GLY A 27 -8.99 8.01 -11.05
N LEU A 28 -8.10 8.06 -10.05
CA LEU A 28 -6.89 7.26 -10.02
C LEU A 28 -6.81 6.49 -8.71
N ASN A 29 -7.04 5.18 -8.78
CA ASN A 29 -6.83 4.29 -7.65
C ASN A 29 -5.53 3.52 -7.85
N PHE A 30 -4.51 3.77 -7.02
CA PHE A 30 -3.21 3.13 -7.22
C PHE A 30 -3.22 1.61 -6.99
N ILE A 31 -4.20 1.10 -6.24
CA ILE A 31 -4.37 -0.34 -6.00
C ILE A 31 -4.71 -1.08 -7.31
N ASP A 32 -5.20 -0.39 -8.33
CA ASP A 32 -5.48 -0.98 -9.65
C ASP A 32 -4.22 -1.29 -10.46
N PHE A 33 -3.07 -0.75 -10.09
CA PHE A 33 -1.79 -1.11 -10.70
C PHE A 33 -1.30 -2.52 -10.30
N LEU A 34 -1.83 -3.10 -9.22
CA LEU A 34 -1.55 -4.49 -8.84
C LEU A 34 -2.38 -5.42 -9.72
N LYS A 35 -1.74 -6.40 -10.35
CA LYS A 35 -2.43 -7.40 -11.19
C LYS A 35 -3.38 -8.27 -10.37
N ASN A 36 -2.98 -8.60 -9.14
CA ASN A 36 -3.74 -9.36 -8.16
C ASN A 36 -3.16 -9.12 -6.76
N ALA A 37 -3.81 -9.65 -5.71
CA ALA A 37 -3.38 -9.51 -4.33
C ALA A 37 -1.98 -10.11 -4.03
N SER A 38 -1.52 -11.03 -4.87
CA SER A 38 -0.18 -11.64 -4.75
C SER A 38 0.91 -10.88 -5.52
N ASP A 39 0.60 -9.75 -6.17
CA ASP A 39 1.56 -8.93 -6.92
C ASP A 39 2.44 -8.08 -5.99
N GLY A 40 3.26 -8.77 -5.21
CA GLY A 40 4.12 -8.14 -4.21
C GLY A 40 5.18 -7.21 -4.79
N LYS A 41 5.53 -7.34 -6.08
CA LYS A 41 6.49 -6.44 -6.72
C LYS A 41 5.84 -5.11 -7.07
N ALA A 42 4.66 -5.12 -7.69
CA ALA A 42 3.92 -3.89 -7.97
C ALA A 42 3.54 -3.16 -6.67
N ALA A 43 3.13 -3.91 -5.64
CA ALA A 43 2.85 -3.35 -4.31
C ALA A 43 4.07 -2.65 -3.69
N LEU A 44 5.26 -3.26 -3.77
CA LEU A 44 6.50 -2.66 -3.26
C LEU A 44 6.94 -1.45 -4.07
N ASP A 45 6.81 -1.52 -5.40
CA ASP A 45 7.12 -0.39 -6.27
C ASP A 45 6.20 0.79 -5.96
N LEU A 46 4.90 0.54 -5.79
CA LEU A 46 3.95 1.56 -5.37
C LEU A 46 4.34 2.18 -4.02
N ALA A 47 4.61 1.36 -3.00
CA ALA A 47 5.07 1.86 -1.69
C ALA A 47 6.35 2.71 -1.81
N THR A 48 7.28 2.29 -2.66
CA THR A 48 8.53 3.02 -2.93
C THR A 48 8.27 4.35 -3.63
N VAL A 49 7.37 4.38 -4.61
CA VAL A 49 6.97 5.59 -5.32
C VAL A 49 6.32 6.57 -4.35
N LEU A 50 5.40 6.12 -3.50
CA LEU A 50 4.77 6.96 -2.47
C LEU A 50 5.81 7.55 -1.54
N ARG A 51 6.69 6.71 -0.97
CA ARG A 51 7.80 7.17 -0.13
C ARG A 51 8.66 8.22 -0.83
N LEU A 52 9.03 8.02 -2.10
CA LEU A 52 9.90 8.95 -2.82
C LEU A 52 9.22 10.30 -3.12
N ASN A 53 7.91 10.32 -3.33
CA ASN A 53 7.16 11.54 -3.65
C ASN A 53 6.69 12.31 -2.41
N PHE A 54 6.45 11.62 -1.30
CA PHE A 54 5.91 12.22 -0.07
C PHE A 54 6.94 12.33 1.07
N ALA A 55 8.19 11.89 0.88
CA ALA A 55 9.25 12.16 1.84
C ALA A 55 9.67 13.65 1.78
N ASP A 56 9.87 14.24 2.95
CA ASP A 56 10.39 15.60 3.04
C ASP A 56 11.79 15.69 2.42
N PRO A 57 12.03 16.65 1.50
CA PRO A 57 13.34 16.86 0.90
C PRO A 57 14.41 17.10 1.98
N GLY A 58 15.42 16.23 2.03
CA GLY A 58 16.54 16.33 2.99
C GLY A 58 16.30 15.67 4.35
N SER A 59 15.14 15.04 4.56
CA SER A 59 14.91 14.20 5.74
C SER A 59 15.94 13.05 5.83
N ARG A 60 16.47 12.82 7.04
CA ARG A 60 17.33 11.65 7.30
C ARG A 60 16.45 10.42 7.28
N LYS A 61 16.78 9.49 6.37
CA LYS A 61 16.16 8.16 6.30
C LYS A 61 16.49 7.36 7.56
N ASP A 62 15.48 6.78 8.18
CA ASP A 62 15.72 5.81 9.25
C ASP A 62 16.12 4.48 8.61
N GLY A 63 17.36 4.04 8.85
CA GLY A 63 17.89 2.82 8.24
C GLY A 63 17.18 1.54 8.68
N PHE A 64 16.49 1.56 9.81
CA PHE A 64 15.75 0.41 10.33
C PHE A 64 14.25 0.51 10.02
N PHE A 65 13.60 1.64 10.31
CA PHE A 65 12.15 1.76 10.16
C PHE A 65 11.68 1.96 8.71
N ASP A 66 12.43 2.68 7.87
CA ASP A 66 11.99 2.95 6.48
C ASP A 66 11.80 1.65 5.66
N PRO A 67 12.74 0.68 5.65
CA PRO A 67 12.55 -0.56 4.90
C PRO A 67 11.37 -1.39 5.43
N GLN A 68 11.16 -1.38 6.74
CA GLN A 68 10.06 -2.11 7.39
C GLN A 68 8.71 -1.44 7.12
N GLY A 69 8.66 -0.11 7.11
CA GLY A 69 7.49 0.69 6.74
C GLY A 69 7.08 0.44 5.29
N LEU A 70 8.05 0.35 4.37
CA LEU A 70 7.78 -0.05 2.98
C LEU A 70 7.23 -1.48 2.87
N SER A 71 7.77 -2.43 3.65
CA SER A 71 7.26 -3.81 3.69
C SER A 71 5.84 -3.87 4.27
N LEU A 72 5.53 -2.99 5.23
CA LEU A 72 4.19 -2.84 5.78
C LEU A 72 3.22 -2.25 4.75
N LEU A 73 3.59 -1.18 4.04
CA LEU A 73 2.76 -0.64 2.95
C LEU A 73 2.54 -1.65 1.82
N LYS A 74 3.57 -2.44 1.48
CA LYS A 74 3.42 -3.56 0.55
C LYS A 74 2.35 -4.55 1.05
N THR A 75 2.44 -4.96 2.32
CA THR A 75 1.44 -5.84 2.96
C THR A 75 0.05 -5.23 2.86
N ASP A 76 -0.07 -3.96 3.21
CA ASP A 76 -1.31 -3.20 3.26
C ASP A 76 -2.00 -3.13 1.90
N PHE A 77 -1.25 -2.81 0.82
CA PHE A 77 -1.79 -2.78 -0.54
C PHE A 77 -2.21 -4.15 -1.05
N MET A 78 -1.49 -5.20 -0.67
CA MET A 78 -1.86 -6.58 -1.04
C MET A 78 -3.16 -7.00 -0.35
N LEU A 79 -3.32 -6.68 0.94
CA LEU A 79 -4.56 -6.94 1.69
C LEU A 79 -5.73 -6.10 1.17
N ALA A 80 -5.49 -4.82 0.88
CA ALA A 80 -6.50 -3.96 0.28
C ALA A 80 -6.93 -4.49 -1.09
N LYS A 81 -6.01 -5.00 -1.93
CA LYS A 81 -6.34 -5.55 -3.25
C LYS A 81 -7.25 -6.77 -3.18
N GLU A 82 -7.16 -7.55 -2.11
CA GLU A 82 -8.00 -8.74 -1.88
C GLU A 82 -9.36 -8.39 -1.26
N SER A 83 -9.49 -7.20 -0.66
CA SER A 83 -10.73 -6.74 -0.05
C SER A 83 -11.85 -6.54 -1.08
N PRO A 84 -13.13 -6.67 -0.67
CA PRO A 84 -14.28 -6.28 -1.50
C PRO A 84 -14.23 -4.84 -2.03
N PHE A 85 -13.48 -3.97 -1.35
CA PHE A 85 -13.23 -2.58 -1.72
C PHE A 85 -11.72 -2.39 -1.95
N PRO A 86 -11.19 -2.63 -3.17
CA PRO A 86 -9.76 -2.58 -3.44
C PRO A 86 -9.28 -1.15 -3.69
N ASP A 87 -9.34 -0.30 -2.66
CA ASP A 87 -9.01 1.12 -2.74
C ASP A 87 -8.03 1.60 -1.65
N LEU A 88 -7.57 2.84 -1.79
CA LEU A 88 -6.64 3.47 -0.85
C LEU A 88 -7.26 3.73 0.53
N LEU A 89 -8.57 3.92 0.60
CA LEU A 89 -9.26 4.13 1.87
C LEU A 89 -9.27 2.84 2.69
N THR A 90 -9.43 1.70 2.04
CA THR A 90 -9.35 0.37 2.66
C THR A 90 -7.94 0.08 3.16
N ALA A 91 -6.92 0.36 2.34
CA ALA A 91 -5.53 0.30 2.78
C ALA A 91 -5.32 1.17 4.03
N TRP A 92 -5.76 2.42 4.01
CA TRP A 92 -5.66 3.30 5.18
C TRP A 92 -6.38 2.74 6.41
N LYS A 93 -7.56 2.15 6.23
CA LYS A 93 -8.30 1.52 7.32
C LYS A 93 -7.54 0.35 7.93
N ILE A 94 -6.93 -0.51 7.12
CA ILE A 94 -6.10 -1.63 7.59
C ILE A 94 -4.89 -1.09 8.36
N LEU A 95 -4.16 -0.13 7.79
CA LEU A 95 -2.99 0.49 8.42
C LEU A 95 -3.33 1.18 9.76
N SER A 96 -4.52 1.77 9.86
CA SER A 96 -5.00 2.47 11.06
C SER A 96 -5.56 1.57 12.16
N LEU A 97 -5.56 0.24 11.99
CA LEU A 97 -6.11 -0.67 12.99
C LEU A 97 -5.28 -0.66 14.28
N ASP A 98 -5.97 -0.54 15.41
CA ASP A 98 -5.36 -0.73 16.72
C ASP A 98 -4.72 -2.11 16.83
N ASN A 99 -3.54 -2.17 17.43
CA ASN A 99 -2.79 -3.42 17.65
C ASN A 99 -2.50 -4.20 16.36
N LEU A 100 -2.29 -3.51 15.22
CA LEU A 100 -2.07 -4.12 13.91
C LEU A 100 -1.00 -5.24 13.93
N ALA A 101 0.13 -5.03 14.61
CA ALA A 101 1.18 -6.04 14.73
C ALA A 101 0.70 -7.34 15.41
N LEU A 102 -0.10 -7.22 16.47
CA LEU A 102 -0.70 -8.36 17.17
C LEU A 102 -1.77 -9.04 16.31
N ARG A 103 -2.58 -8.28 15.57
CA ARG A 103 -3.60 -8.81 14.66
C ARG A 103 -2.98 -9.64 13.54
N LEU A 104 -1.94 -9.13 12.88
CA LEU A 104 -1.23 -9.85 11.81
C LEU A 104 -0.53 -11.10 12.35
N ALA A 105 0.04 -11.04 13.55
CA ALA A 105 0.63 -12.21 14.18
C ALA A 105 -0.42 -13.27 14.57
N ALA A 106 -1.57 -12.83 15.09
CA ALA A 106 -2.70 -13.72 15.39
C ALA A 106 -3.23 -14.37 14.12
N ALA A 107 -3.42 -13.61 13.04
CA ALA A 107 -3.84 -14.13 11.74
C ALA A 107 -2.91 -15.24 11.25
N LYS A 108 -1.57 -15.06 11.34
CA LYS A 108 -0.63 -16.14 11.01
C LYS A 108 -0.76 -17.34 11.96
N LYS A 109 -0.89 -17.10 13.27
CA LYS A 109 -1.01 -18.17 14.26
C LYS A 109 -2.25 -19.05 14.04
N TYR A 110 -3.35 -18.45 13.58
CA TYR A 110 -4.61 -19.15 13.30
C TYR A 110 -4.70 -19.68 11.86
N GLY A 111 -3.62 -19.59 11.07
CA GLY A 111 -3.57 -20.15 9.72
C GLY A 111 -4.28 -19.32 8.65
N LEU A 112 -4.70 -18.08 8.95
CA LEU A 112 -5.45 -17.24 7.98
C LEU A 112 -4.60 -16.81 6.77
N PHE A 113 -3.27 -16.94 6.86
CA PHE A 113 -2.32 -16.65 5.78
C PHE A 113 -1.73 -17.94 5.16
N ASP A 114 -2.30 -19.11 5.46
CA ASP A 114 -1.80 -20.35 4.89
C ASP A 114 -2.24 -20.48 3.43
N PHE A 115 -1.50 -21.26 2.63
CA PHE A 115 -1.73 -21.31 1.17
C PHE A 115 -3.11 -21.84 0.78
N ASP A 116 -3.70 -22.67 1.65
CA ASP A 116 -5.02 -23.28 1.45
C ASP A 116 -6.14 -22.51 2.17
N ALA A 117 -5.81 -21.38 2.82
CA ALA A 117 -6.78 -20.51 3.47
C ALA A 117 -7.50 -19.63 2.42
N GLU A 118 -8.80 -19.42 2.58
CA GLU A 118 -9.60 -18.54 1.70
C GLU A 118 -9.71 -17.12 2.28
N GLU A 119 -9.16 -16.87 3.47
CA GLU A 119 -9.38 -15.67 4.25
C GLU A 119 -8.41 -14.53 3.93
N LEU A 120 -7.09 -14.77 3.92
CA LEU A 120 -6.08 -13.73 3.65
C LEU A 120 -4.93 -14.23 2.78
N ASN A 121 -4.42 -13.33 1.95
CA ASN A 121 -3.32 -13.58 1.04
C ASN A 121 -2.04 -14.03 1.76
N SER A 122 -1.56 -15.24 1.45
CA SER A 122 -0.36 -15.80 2.06
C SER A 122 0.90 -14.94 1.84
N TRP A 123 1.05 -14.32 0.66
CA TRP A 123 2.17 -13.44 0.36
C TRP A 123 2.11 -12.11 1.12
N ALA A 124 0.91 -11.62 1.45
CA ALA A 124 0.77 -10.49 2.38
C ALA A 124 1.24 -10.90 3.78
N GLY A 125 0.91 -12.12 4.22
CA GLY A 125 1.43 -12.69 5.47
C GLY A 125 2.95 -12.72 5.52
N GLU A 126 3.62 -13.12 4.45
CA GLU A 126 5.08 -13.11 4.34
C GLU A 126 5.66 -11.70 4.30
N ALA A 127 5.04 -10.76 3.57
CA ALA A 127 5.44 -9.36 3.57
C ALA A 127 5.31 -8.69 4.96
N ALA A 128 4.38 -9.17 5.79
CA ALA A 128 4.15 -8.69 7.15
C ALA A 128 5.20 -9.18 8.16
N LEU A 129 6.15 -10.03 7.78
CA LEU A 129 7.09 -10.70 8.70
C LEU A 129 7.81 -9.70 9.63
N GLY A 130 8.27 -8.58 9.08
CA GLY A 130 8.94 -7.53 9.84
C GLY A 130 8.12 -7.05 11.03
N LEU A 131 6.90 -6.58 10.77
CA LEU A 131 5.98 -6.10 11.82
C LEU A 131 5.52 -7.24 12.75
N ARG A 132 5.24 -8.43 12.22
CA ARG A 132 4.82 -9.60 13.02
C ARG A 132 5.89 -10.05 14.01
N SER A 133 7.17 -9.98 13.61
CA SER A 133 8.30 -10.43 14.44
C SER A 133 8.50 -9.57 15.69
N VAL A 134 8.04 -8.32 15.65
CA VAL A 134 8.15 -7.34 16.73
C VAL A 134 6.81 -7.06 17.41
N ASN A 135 5.83 -7.96 17.30
CA ASN A 135 4.48 -7.79 17.83
C ASN A 135 4.38 -7.57 19.36
N ARG A 136 5.44 -7.87 20.12
CA ARG A 136 5.56 -7.66 21.56
C ARG A 136 6.53 -6.54 21.92
N ALA A 137 7.24 -5.98 20.94
CA ALA A 137 8.13 -4.85 21.12
C ALA A 137 7.38 -3.59 20.68
N GLU A 138 6.62 -3.01 21.61
CA GLU A 138 5.68 -1.92 21.35
C GLU A 138 6.35 -0.76 20.61
N GLU A 139 7.45 -0.22 21.14
CA GLU A 139 8.20 0.89 20.52
C GLU A 139 8.61 0.59 19.08
N THR A 140 9.10 -0.63 18.81
CA THR A 140 9.52 -1.03 17.47
C THR A 140 8.33 -1.18 16.53
N SER A 141 7.23 -1.76 17.00
CA SER A 141 6.01 -1.92 16.20
C SER A 141 5.39 -0.57 15.83
N VAL A 142 5.35 0.37 16.79
CA VAL A 142 4.85 1.74 16.60
C VAL A 142 5.77 2.50 15.66
N GLY A 143 7.10 2.34 15.75
CA GLY A 143 8.05 2.96 14.83
C GLY A 143 7.86 2.51 13.37
N ILE A 144 7.64 1.21 13.14
CA ILE A 144 7.37 0.67 11.79
C ILE A 144 6.04 1.21 11.24
N ILE A 145 4.98 1.18 12.05
CA ILE A 145 3.66 1.69 11.66
C ILE A 145 3.73 3.20 11.38
N GLY A 146 4.41 3.96 12.23
CA GLY A 146 4.61 5.40 12.06
C GLY A 146 5.34 5.76 10.77
N SER A 147 6.38 4.99 10.40
CA SER A 147 7.07 5.15 9.12
C SER A 147 6.13 4.92 7.93
N ALA A 148 5.33 3.84 7.94
CA ALA A 148 4.35 3.56 6.89
C ALA A 148 3.26 4.65 6.80
N VAL A 149 2.72 5.08 7.95
CA VAL A 149 1.71 6.15 8.04
C VAL A 149 2.25 7.45 7.47
N THR A 150 3.48 7.83 7.80
CA THR A 150 4.10 9.07 7.30
C THR A 150 4.15 9.13 5.77
N HIS A 151 4.39 8.00 5.09
CA HIS A 151 4.44 7.96 3.63
C HIS A 151 3.07 7.96 2.96
N PHE A 152 2.01 7.59 3.70
CA PHE A 152 0.68 7.37 3.14
C PHE A 152 -0.33 8.45 3.53
N GLN A 153 -0.18 9.05 4.72
CA GLN A 153 -1.08 10.06 5.25
C GLN A 153 -1.22 11.27 4.31
N THR A 154 -0.12 11.75 3.74
CA THR A 154 -0.12 12.88 2.79
C THR A 154 -0.99 12.64 1.55
N LEU A 155 -1.29 11.39 1.23
CA LEU A 155 -2.17 11.03 0.11
C LEU A 155 -3.65 10.98 0.51
N ILE A 156 -3.95 10.71 1.78
CA ILE A 156 -5.30 10.52 2.30
C ILE A 156 -5.85 11.81 2.92
N GLU A 157 -4.98 12.70 3.41
CA GLU A 157 -5.37 13.99 3.94
C GLU A 157 -6.02 14.88 2.87
N PRO A 158 -7.17 15.52 3.16
CA PRO A 158 -7.89 16.38 2.22
C PRO A 158 -7.21 17.72 1.91
#